data_AF-A0A7W4ZPK6-F1
#
_entry.id   AF-A0A7W4ZPK6-F1
#
_cell.length_a   1.000
_cell.length_b   1.000
_cell.length_c   1.000
_cell.angle_alpha   90.00
_cell.angle_beta   90.00
_cell.angle_gamma   90.00
#
_symmetry.space_group_name_H-M   'P 1'
#
loop_
_entity.id
_entity.type
_entity.pdbx_description
1 polymer ?
#
loop_
_entity_poly.entity_id
_entity_poly.type
_entity_poly.pdbx_seq_one_letter_code
_entity_poly.pdbx_strand_id
1 'polypeptide(L)'
;MAMVEGIDTSGAQHCETTALGVLLRHQGIDLSEPMLFGLGSGLSFVYWDSKNMDFPFLGGRVKPFELTRNLADRLGLGLVVRETGSARKGWENVAAAIDAGRPVGLQLDSYHLDYFTSKVHFGGHVVAMYGYGEQDAYLVDTEQQGGAVSTSLAGLARARAARGPMTARHRSFTLTAPGQPAAPRDRIVPAITACADAFLHPPIANLGHRGIAKAGKLVPGWLRRTDAPQRDLPQAARLMEKAGTGGALFRNLYRDFLAECAEWLDSGHLRTGHRLYAEAAALWTEVAALIAEAGESGDEQCLVRAGSVLSDIARIERDAMRALSRLRGEAPAG
;
A
#
# COMPACT_ATOMS: atom_id res chain seq x y z
N MET A 1 -27.73 4.62 -14.93
CA MET A 1 -26.56 4.03 -15.61
C MET A 1 -25.73 5.19 -16.07
N ALA A 2 -24.45 5.19 -15.77
CA ALA A 2 -23.57 6.29 -16.08
C ALA A 2 -22.14 5.79 -16.20
N MET A 3 -21.38 6.46 -17.07
CA MET A 3 -19.95 6.22 -17.30
C MET A 3 -19.26 7.58 -17.30
N VAL A 4 -18.15 7.67 -16.59
CA VAL A 4 -17.27 8.84 -16.67
C VAL A 4 -16.35 8.68 -17.88
N GLU A 5 -16.33 9.69 -18.74
CA GLU A 5 -15.48 9.70 -19.94
C GLU A 5 -14.02 10.05 -19.61
N GLY A 6 -13.09 9.69 -20.50
CA GLY A 6 -11.68 10.09 -20.38
C GLY A 6 -10.91 9.43 -19.23
N ILE A 7 -11.40 8.31 -18.70
CA ILE A 7 -10.74 7.56 -17.63
C ILE A 7 -9.64 6.68 -18.22
N ASP A 8 -8.40 6.93 -17.80
CA ASP A 8 -7.30 6.01 -17.96
C ASP A 8 -7.51 4.80 -17.04
N THR A 9 -7.64 3.62 -17.65
CA THR A 9 -7.92 2.36 -16.97
C THR A 9 -6.67 1.49 -16.79
N SER A 10 -5.47 2.04 -17.02
CA SER A 10 -4.22 1.35 -16.73
C SER A 10 -4.09 1.05 -15.23
N GLY A 11 -3.85 -0.22 -14.92
CA GLY A 11 -3.56 -0.65 -13.56
C GLY A 11 -2.10 -0.39 -13.20
N ALA A 12 -1.83 -0.14 -11.93
CA ALA A 12 -0.47 -0.13 -11.38
C ALA A 12 -0.27 -1.33 -10.45
N GLN A 13 0.83 -1.39 -9.70
CA GLN A 13 1.11 -2.55 -8.84
C GLN A 13 0.26 -2.56 -7.57
N HIS A 14 0.15 -1.43 -6.88
CA HIS A 14 -0.56 -1.32 -5.62
C HIS A 14 -1.97 -0.73 -5.81
N CYS A 15 -2.96 -1.33 -5.14
CA CYS A 15 -4.36 -1.00 -5.38
C CYS A 15 -4.75 0.42 -4.93
N GLU A 16 -4.21 0.88 -3.79
CA GLU A 16 -4.48 2.24 -3.28
C GLU A 16 -3.88 3.31 -4.20
N THR A 17 -2.64 3.14 -4.69
CA THR A 17 -2.00 4.05 -5.64
C THR A 17 -2.62 3.98 -7.04
N THR A 18 -3.06 2.80 -7.49
CA THR A 18 -3.81 2.65 -8.74
C THR A 18 -5.08 3.49 -8.70
N ALA A 19 -5.90 3.33 -7.66
CA ALA A 19 -7.13 4.10 -7.49
C ALA A 19 -6.84 5.61 -7.39
N LEU A 20 -5.81 6.02 -6.65
CA LEU A 20 -5.41 7.42 -6.55
C LEU A 20 -4.96 7.99 -7.90
N GLY A 21 -4.17 7.24 -8.68
CA GLY A 21 -3.74 7.64 -10.01
C GLY A 21 -4.92 7.98 -10.93
N VAL A 22 -5.94 7.13 -10.95
CA VAL A 22 -7.18 7.37 -11.71
C VAL A 22 -7.87 8.65 -11.26
N LEU A 23 -8.08 8.81 -9.95
CA LEU A 23 -8.76 10.00 -9.40
C LEU A 23 -7.98 11.29 -9.68
N LEU A 24 -6.65 11.25 -9.61
CA LEU A 24 -5.79 12.41 -9.81
C LEU A 24 -5.65 12.80 -11.29
N ARG A 25 -5.52 11.82 -12.20
CA ARG A 25 -5.50 12.10 -13.65
C ARG A 25 -6.78 12.77 -14.11
N HIS A 26 -7.92 12.38 -13.56
CA HIS A 26 -9.20 13.08 -13.79
C HIS A 26 -9.19 14.53 -13.27
N GLN A 27 -8.33 14.88 -12.33
CA GLN A 27 -8.10 16.26 -11.87
C GLN A 27 -6.95 16.96 -12.62
N GLY A 28 -6.41 16.35 -13.69
CA GLY A 28 -5.30 16.88 -14.46
C GLY A 28 -3.92 16.75 -13.78
N ILE A 29 -3.80 15.89 -12.75
CA ILE A 29 -2.55 15.63 -12.04
C ILE A 29 -2.07 14.22 -12.40
N ASP A 30 -0.98 14.13 -13.15
CA ASP A 30 -0.35 12.85 -13.48
C ASP A 30 0.94 12.67 -12.69
N LEU A 31 1.00 11.58 -11.92
CA LEU A 31 2.14 11.19 -11.09
C LEU A 31 2.41 9.71 -11.31
N SER A 32 3.69 9.34 -11.31
CA SER A 32 4.10 7.94 -11.31
C SER A 32 3.60 7.24 -10.04
N GLU A 33 3.45 5.92 -10.08
CA GLU A 33 3.08 5.14 -8.90
C GLU A 33 4.08 5.30 -7.73
N PRO A 34 5.41 5.26 -7.94
CA PRO A 34 6.37 5.55 -6.88
C PRO A 34 6.17 6.94 -6.27
N MET A 35 5.89 7.97 -7.07
CA MET A 35 5.64 9.32 -6.58
C MET A 35 4.36 9.40 -5.74
N LEU A 36 3.27 8.74 -6.15
CA LEU A 36 2.06 8.61 -5.35
C LEU A 36 2.34 7.92 -4.00
N PHE A 37 3.11 6.84 -4.02
CA PHE A 37 3.45 6.08 -2.82
C PHE A 37 4.33 6.90 -1.85
N GLY A 38 5.38 7.53 -2.36
CA GLY A 38 6.32 8.34 -1.61
C GLY A 38 5.70 9.61 -1.04
N LEU A 39 4.97 10.37 -1.86
CA LEU A 39 4.20 11.55 -1.44
C LEU A 39 2.98 11.18 -0.58
N GLY A 40 2.58 9.92 -0.49
CA GLY A 40 1.65 9.43 0.54
C GLY A 40 2.34 9.00 1.84
N SER A 41 3.67 9.10 1.95
CA SER A 41 4.46 8.48 3.04
C SER A 41 4.09 7.01 3.24
N GLY A 42 3.93 6.27 2.14
CA GLY A 42 3.34 4.94 2.12
C GLY A 42 4.18 3.89 2.87
N LEU A 43 5.51 4.02 2.87
CA LEU A 43 6.40 3.03 3.46
C LEU A 43 6.25 2.95 4.98
N SER A 44 6.12 1.74 5.50
CA SER A 44 6.19 1.45 6.93
C SER A 44 6.62 -0.01 7.15
N PHE A 45 6.48 -0.48 8.38
CA PHE A 45 6.56 -1.89 8.68
C PHE A 45 5.67 -2.22 9.88
N VAL A 46 5.03 -3.40 9.86
CA VAL A 46 4.37 -4.00 11.02
C VAL A 46 4.63 -5.51 11.08
N TYR A 47 4.99 -6.02 12.26
CA TYR A 47 4.88 -7.42 12.63
C TYR A 47 3.67 -7.57 13.55
N TRP A 48 2.70 -8.41 13.19
CA TRP A 48 1.52 -8.66 14.02
C TRP A 48 1.30 -10.15 14.23
N ASP A 49 1.27 -10.58 15.49
CA ASP A 49 0.99 -11.97 15.86
C ASP A 49 0.12 -11.94 17.12
N SER A 50 -1.05 -12.55 17.03
CA SER A 50 -2.01 -12.66 18.13
C SER A 50 -2.53 -14.09 18.21
N LYS A 51 -2.97 -14.50 19.40
CA LYS A 51 -3.45 -15.87 19.65
C LYS A 51 -4.64 -16.29 18.78
N ASN A 52 -5.40 -15.32 18.28
CA ASN A 52 -6.59 -15.55 17.45
C ASN A 52 -6.29 -15.50 15.95
N MET A 53 -5.00 -15.48 15.57
CA MET A 53 -4.57 -15.52 14.18
C MET A 53 -3.93 -16.87 13.88
N ASP A 54 -4.30 -17.45 12.75
CA ASP A 54 -3.74 -18.70 12.26
C ASP A 54 -2.23 -18.57 12.03
N PHE A 55 -1.79 -17.44 11.46
CA PHE A 55 -0.38 -17.17 11.18
C PHE A 55 0.00 -15.70 11.41
N PRO A 56 1.25 -15.38 11.80
CA PRO A 56 1.74 -14.00 11.90
C PRO A 56 1.63 -13.23 10.59
N PHE A 57 1.36 -11.92 10.68
CA PHE A 57 1.25 -11.01 9.56
C PHE A 57 2.43 -10.04 9.51
N LEU A 58 3.00 -9.88 8.32
CA LEU A 58 3.95 -8.82 7.98
C LEU A 58 3.29 -7.81 7.05
N GLY A 59 3.35 -6.52 7.40
CA GLY A 59 2.89 -5.44 6.53
C GLY A 59 4.03 -4.47 6.20
N GLY A 60 4.16 -4.06 4.94
CA GLY A 60 5.23 -3.19 4.46
C GLY A 60 4.89 -1.71 4.32
N ARG A 61 3.69 -1.31 4.72
CA ARG A 61 3.16 0.02 4.46
C ARG A 61 2.33 0.54 5.63
N VAL A 62 2.00 1.82 5.59
CA VAL A 62 1.03 2.45 6.48
C VAL A 62 -0.34 1.76 6.40
N LYS A 63 -1.21 2.00 7.39
CA LYS A 63 -2.56 1.43 7.41
C LYS A 63 -3.36 1.84 6.17
N PRO A 64 -4.34 1.00 5.74
CA PRO A 64 -5.25 1.36 4.66
C PRO A 64 -5.82 2.75 4.80
N PHE A 65 -5.80 3.49 3.69
CA PHE A 65 -6.32 4.85 3.56
C PHE A 65 -5.50 5.96 4.25
N GLU A 66 -4.46 5.63 5.03
CA GLU A 66 -3.50 6.65 5.52
C GLU A 66 -2.64 7.21 4.39
N LEU A 67 -2.26 6.38 3.40
CA LEU A 67 -1.53 6.84 2.23
C LEU A 67 -2.35 7.88 1.47
N THR A 68 -3.63 7.58 1.22
CA THR A 68 -4.59 8.50 0.60
C THR A 68 -4.71 9.82 1.36
N ARG A 69 -4.89 9.77 2.70
CA ARG A 69 -4.97 10.98 3.53
C ARG A 69 -3.71 11.82 3.45
N ASN A 70 -2.55 11.19 3.65
CA ASN A 70 -1.26 11.87 3.60
C ASN A 70 -1.02 12.54 2.26
N LEU A 71 -1.35 11.85 1.15
CA LEU A 71 -1.19 12.39 -0.19
C LEU A 71 -2.11 13.60 -0.41
N ALA A 72 -3.37 13.49 -0.01
CA ALA A 72 -4.34 14.57 -0.13
C ALA A 72 -3.92 15.81 0.65
N ASP A 73 -3.58 15.65 1.93
CA ASP A 73 -3.13 16.76 2.78
C ASP A 73 -1.85 17.40 2.23
N ARG A 74 -0.91 16.59 1.73
CA ARG A 74 0.39 17.04 1.23
C ARG A 74 0.28 17.84 -0.06
N LEU A 75 -0.59 17.43 -0.96
CA LEU A 75 -0.83 18.11 -2.23
C LEU A 75 -1.90 19.21 -2.13
N GLY A 76 -2.55 19.37 -0.97
CA GLY A 76 -3.61 20.35 -0.76
C GLY A 76 -4.90 20.00 -1.50
N LEU A 77 -5.19 18.70 -1.64
CA LEU A 77 -6.36 18.21 -2.34
C LEU A 77 -7.60 18.23 -1.44
N GLY A 78 -8.75 18.55 -2.03
CA GLY A 78 -10.04 18.36 -1.38
C GLY A 78 -10.42 16.88 -1.36
N LEU A 79 -10.15 16.20 -0.25
CA LEU A 79 -10.55 14.81 0.00
C LEU A 79 -11.92 14.76 0.68
N VAL A 80 -12.94 14.30 -0.05
CA VAL A 80 -14.28 14.07 0.51
C VAL A 80 -14.43 12.58 0.78
N VAL A 81 -14.57 12.21 2.05
CA VAL A 81 -14.75 10.81 2.48
C VAL A 81 -16.18 10.63 2.99
N ARG A 82 -16.86 9.58 2.50
CA ARG A 82 -18.20 9.20 2.97
C ARG A 82 -18.17 7.78 3.50
N GLU A 83 -18.72 7.59 4.69
CA GLU A 83 -18.96 6.28 5.29
C GLU A 83 -20.38 6.20 5.84
N THR A 84 -20.96 5.01 5.80
CA THR A 84 -22.32 4.79 6.30
C THR A 84 -22.54 3.32 6.58
N GLY A 85 -23.37 2.99 7.57
CA GLY A 85 -23.82 1.61 7.80
C GLY A 85 -24.98 1.18 6.88
N SER A 86 -25.55 2.09 6.08
CA SER A 86 -26.68 1.82 5.20
C SER A 86 -26.19 1.54 3.77
N ALA A 87 -26.46 0.34 3.26
CA ALA A 87 -26.13 -0.04 1.88
C ALA A 87 -26.75 0.91 0.85
N ARG A 88 -28.02 1.31 1.04
CA ARG A 88 -28.72 2.27 0.18
C ARG A 88 -27.97 3.60 0.12
N LYS A 89 -27.71 4.23 1.28
CA LYS A 89 -26.96 5.51 1.33
C LYS A 89 -25.53 5.35 0.77
N GLY A 90 -24.91 4.19 1.02
CA GLY A 90 -23.59 3.87 0.50
C GLY A 90 -23.59 3.86 -1.02
N TRP A 91 -24.60 3.26 -1.65
CA TRP A 91 -24.77 3.29 -3.10
C TRP A 91 -25.07 4.70 -3.61
N GLU A 92 -25.98 5.45 -2.98
CA GLU A 92 -26.30 6.84 -3.35
C GLU A 92 -25.06 7.73 -3.39
N ASN A 93 -24.15 7.61 -2.42
CA ASN A 93 -22.89 8.37 -2.41
C ASN A 93 -21.98 8.07 -3.60
N VAL A 94 -22.01 6.83 -4.10
CA VAL A 94 -21.19 6.36 -5.22
C VAL A 94 -21.84 6.79 -6.54
N ALA A 95 -23.11 6.45 -6.72
CA ALA A 95 -23.88 6.81 -7.91
C ALA A 95 -23.89 8.33 -8.15
N ALA A 96 -24.13 9.13 -7.11
CA ALA A 96 -24.13 10.59 -7.24
C ALA A 96 -22.78 11.19 -7.67
N ALA A 97 -21.66 10.54 -7.37
CA ALA A 97 -20.35 10.98 -7.86
C ALA A 97 -20.18 10.66 -9.35
N ILE A 98 -20.51 9.42 -9.73
CA ILE A 98 -20.44 8.94 -11.12
C ILE A 98 -21.40 9.72 -12.02
N ASP A 99 -22.65 9.91 -11.60
CA ASP A 99 -23.68 10.66 -12.33
C ASP A 99 -23.28 12.14 -12.51
N ALA A 100 -22.42 12.67 -11.63
CA ALA A 100 -21.84 14.00 -11.74
C ALA A 100 -20.53 14.02 -12.56
N GLY A 101 -20.22 12.94 -13.29
CA GLY A 101 -19.04 12.84 -14.15
C GLY A 101 -17.73 12.77 -13.37
N ARG A 102 -17.70 12.20 -12.16
CA ARG A 102 -16.46 12.06 -11.37
C ARG A 102 -16.21 10.60 -10.98
N PRO A 103 -14.99 10.06 -11.20
CA PRO A 103 -14.66 8.74 -10.69
C PRO A 103 -14.62 8.77 -9.15
N VAL A 104 -14.83 7.61 -8.53
CA VAL A 104 -14.93 7.47 -7.07
C VAL A 104 -14.06 6.33 -6.57
N GLY A 105 -13.22 6.61 -5.58
CA GLY A 105 -12.45 5.59 -4.88
C GLY A 105 -13.33 4.82 -3.90
N LEU A 106 -13.17 3.51 -3.83
CA LEU A 106 -13.89 2.61 -2.94
C LEU A 106 -12.89 1.81 -2.11
N GLN A 107 -13.11 1.70 -0.80
CA GLN A 107 -12.44 0.69 0.01
C GLN A 107 -13.41 -0.44 0.31
N LEU A 108 -13.00 -1.68 0.01
CA LEU A 108 -13.87 -2.84 0.00
C LEU A 108 -13.10 -4.14 0.25
N ASP A 109 -13.83 -5.25 0.42
CA ASP A 109 -13.23 -6.59 0.53
C ASP A 109 -13.16 -7.28 -0.83
N SER A 110 -11.92 -7.56 -1.29
CA SER A 110 -11.66 -8.20 -2.57
C SER A 110 -12.25 -9.60 -2.72
N TYR A 111 -12.53 -10.29 -1.61
CA TYR A 111 -13.16 -11.63 -1.63
C TYR A 111 -14.47 -11.66 -2.45
N HIS A 112 -15.25 -10.58 -2.34
CA HIS A 112 -16.59 -10.50 -2.94
C HIS A 112 -16.60 -10.00 -4.38
N LEU A 113 -15.46 -9.59 -4.93
CA LEU A 113 -15.34 -9.12 -6.31
C LEU A 113 -15.27 -10.32 -7.26
N ASP A 114 -16.05 -10.29 -8.34
CA ASP A 114 -16.25 -11.45 -9.20
C ASP A 114 -14.97 -11.84 -9.98
N TYR A 115 -14.16 -10.86 -10.36
CA TYR A 115 -12.90 -11.05 -11.09
C TYR A 115 -11.72 -11.55 -10.23
N PHE A 116 -11.82 -11.47 -8.89
CA PHE A 116 -10.80 -12.04 -8.01
C PHE A 116 -10.90 -13.56 -7.99
N THR A 117 -9.93 -14.25 -8.59
CA THR A 117 -9.86 -15.72 -8.63
C THR A 117 -9.47 -16.32 -7.28
N SER A 118 -8.60 -15.64 -6.53
CA SER A 118 -8.25 -16.01 -5.15
C SER A 118 -9.29 -15.46 -4.19
N LYS A 119 -9.97 -16.34 -3.46
CA LYS A 119 -11.03 -16.00 -2.50
C LYS A 119 -10.47 -15.93 -1.08
N VAL A 120 -9.75 -14.83 -0.79
CA VAL A 120 -9.24 -14.49 0.55
C VAL A 120 -9.81 -13.15 0.98
N HIS A 121 -10.29 -13.06 2.23
CA HIS A 121 -10.81 -11.83 2.79
C HIS A 121 -9.73 -10.77 2.97
N PHE A 122 -9.91 -9.62 2.33
CA PHE A 122 -9.03 -8.46 2.47
C PHE A 122 -9.82 -7.16 2.33
N GLY A 123 -10.42 -6.71 3.44
CA GLY A 123 -11.20 -5.46 3.54
C GLY A 123 -10.41 -4.16 3.37
N GLY A 124 -9.11 -4.25 3.13
CA GLY A 124 -8.21 -3.13 2.88
C GLY A 124 -7.99 -2.83 1.39
N HIS A 125 -8.68 -3.53 0.49
CA HIS A 125 -8.54 -3.35 -0.95
C HIS A 125 -9.17 -2.03 -1.41
N VAL A 126 -8.56 -1.37 -2.39
CA VAL A 126 -9.00 -0.08 -2.90
C VAL A 126 -9.07 -0.12 -4.43
N VAL A 127 -10.17 0.37 -4.98
CA VAL A 127 -10.39 0.45 -6.44
C VAL A 127 -10.95 1.83 -6.80
N ALA A 128 -10.72 2.27 -8.03
CA ALA A 128 -11.47 3.40 -8.59
C ALA A 128 -12.66 2.85 -9.38
N MET A 129 -13.85 3.38 -9.14
CA MET A 129 -15.04 3.11 -9.94
C MET A 129 -15.28 4.27 -10.88
N TYR A 130 -15.58 3.97 -12.13
CA TYR A 130 -15.84 4.99 -13.15
C TYR A 130 -17.17 4.80 -13.90
N GLY A 131 -17.95 3.79 -13.57
CA GLY A 131 -19.28 3.67 -14.10
C GLY A 131 -20.07 2.47 -13.59
N TYR A 132 -21.34 2.42 -13.97
CA TYR A 132 -22.21 1.28 -13.73
C TYR A 132 -23.33 1.16 -14.78
N GLY A 133 -23.63 -0.09 -15.13
CA GLY A 133 -24.78 -0.49 -15.93
C GLY A 133 -25.97 -0.91 -15.06
N GLU A 134 -26.88 -1.71 -15.62
CA GLU A 134 -28.03 -2.23 -14.86
C GLU A 134 -27.60 -3.26 -13.80
N GLN A 135 -26.60 -4.08 -14.13
CA GLN A 135 -26.17 -5.22 -13.29
C GLN A 135 -24.71 -5.15 -12.87
N ASP A 136 -23.88 -4.35 -13.56
CA ASP A 136 -22.43 -4.34 -13.39
C ASP A 136 -21.89 -2.97 -12.98
N ALA A 137 -20.81 -2.99 -12.20
CA ALA A 137 -19.94 -1.85 -11.95
C ALA A 137 -18.63 -1.99 -12.73
N TYR A 138 -18.15 -0.88 -13.27
CA TYR A 138 -16.89 -0.78 -13.99
C TYR A 138 -15.84 -0.10 -13.12
N LEU A 139 -14.71 -0.79 -12.95
CA LEU A 139 -13.67 -0.45 -11.99
C LEU A 139 -12.30 -0.44 -12.68
N VAL A 140 -11.37 0.29 -12.06
CA VAL A 140 -9.94 0.18 -12.31
C VAL A 140 -9.29 -0.42 -11.06
N ASP A 141 -8.57 -1.51 -11.27
CA ASP A 141 -7.79 -2.23 -10.28
C ASP A 141 -6.34 -2.38 -10.78
N THR A 142 -5.49 -3.00 -9.98
CA THR A 142 -4.09 -3.29 -10.27
C THR A 142 -3.89 -3.99 -11.61
N GLU A 143 -2.71 -3.82 -12.20
CA GLU A 143 -2.32 -4.48 -13.44
C GLU A 143 -2.45 -6.00 -13.33
N GLN A 144 -2.14 -6.56 -12.15
CA GLN A 144 -2.29 -7.98 -11.85
C GLN A 144 -3.73 -8.49 -12.01
N GLN A 145 -4.75 -7.63 -11.84
CA GLN A 145 -6.16 -7.97 -12.04
C GLN A 145 -6.65 -7.61 -13.44
N GLY A 146 -5.85 -6.90 -14.26
CA GLY A 146 -6.16 -6.53 -15.63
C GLY A 146 -6.38 -5.04 -15.88
N GLY A 147 -6.21 -4.16 -14.87
CA GLY A 147 -6.51 -2.73 -15.02
C GLY A 147 -8.01 -2.49 -15.06
N ALA A 148 -8.60 -2.45 -16.25
CA ALA A 148 -10.04 -2.30 -16.45
C ALA A 148 -10.76 -3.62 -16.13
N VAL A 149 -11.62 -3.61 -15.12
CA VAL A 149 -12.35 -4.80 -14.65
C VAL A 149 -13.81 -4.49 -14.35
N SER A 150 -14.65 -5.52 -14.30
CA SER A 150 -16.06 -5.39 -13.92
C SER A 150 -16.47 -6.43 -12.89
N THR A 151 -17.46 -6.08 -12.07
CA THR A 151 -18.10 -6.99 -11.11
C THR A 151 -19.59 -6.66 -11.03
N SER A 152 -20.41 -7.64 -10.68
CA SER A 152 -21.82 -7.43 -10.43
C SER A 152 -22.05 -6.41 -9.30
N LEU A 153 -23.10 -5.60 -9.42
CA LEU A 153 -23.54 -4.67 -8.37
C LEU A 153 -23.86 -5.40 -7.06
N ALA A 154 -24.33 -6.65 -7.15
CA ALA A 154 -24.53 -7.51 -5.99
C ALA A 154 -23.20 -7.90 -5.30
N GLY A 155 -22.18 -8.26 -6.07
CA GLY A 155 -20.81 -8.50 -5.59
C GLY A 155 -20.22 -7.26 -4.93
N LEU A 156 -20.31 -6.11 -5.62
CA LEU A 156 -19.85 -4.82 -5.11
C LEU A 156 -20.55 -4.44 -3.80
N ALA A 157 -21.88 -4.66 -3.70
CA ALA A 157 -22.63 -4.38 -2.48
C ALA A 157 -22.14 -5.21 -1.29
N ARG A 158 -21.86 -6.51 -1.50
CA ARG A 158 -21.27 -7.39 -0.47
C ARG A 158 -19.85 -6.94 -0.10
N ALA A 159 -19.01 -6.66 -1.09
CA ALA A 159 -17.64 -6.19 -0.90
C ALA A 159 -17.57 -4.94 -0.02
N ARG A 160 -18.47 -3.99 -0.23
CA ARG A 160 -18.56 -2.73 0.52
C ARG A 160 -19.22 -2.86 1.89
N ALA A 161 -20.02 -3.92 2.10
CA ALA A 161 -20.70 -4.20 3.37
C ALA A 161 -19.88 -5.09 4.32
N ALA A 162 -18.76 -5.64 3.84
CA ALA A 162 -17.93 -6.58 4.57
C ALA A 162 -17.49 -6.03 5.94
N ARG A 163 -17.35 -6.94 6.90
CA ARG A 163 -16.93 -6.65 8.27
C ARG A 163 -15.73 -7.51 8.62
N GLY A 164 -14.82 -6.94 9.39
CA GLY A 164 -13.61 -7.64 9.83
C GLY A 164 -12.38 -6.75 9.82
N PRO A 165 -11.19 -7.33 9.95
CA PRO A 165 -9.93 -6.59 9.91
C PRO A 165 -9.83 -5.72 8.66
N MET A 166 -9.33 -4.48 8.84
CA MET A 166 -9.10 -3.50 7.76
C MET A 166 -10.33 -3.03 6.97
N THR A 167 -11.54 -3.55 7.22
CA THR A 167 -12.77 -3.12 6.53
C THR A 167 -13.14 -1.66 6.84
N ALA A 168 -13.82 -1.02 5.89
CA ALA A 168 -14.44 0.29 6.06
C ALA A 168 -15.92 0.23 5.69
N ARG A 169 -16.78 0.93 6.43
CA ARG A 169 -18.25 0.83 6.28
C ARG A 169 -18.73 1.57 5.03
N HIS A 170 -18.88 0.83 3.93
CA HIS A 170 -19.30 1.38 2.64
C HIS A 170 -18.50 2.61 2.19
N ARG A 171 -17.21 2.68 2.56
CA ARG A 171 -16.38 3.87 2.32
C ARG A 171 -16.29 4.17 0.84
N SER A 172 -16.62 5.41 0.48
CA SER A 172 -16.32 5.99 -0.83
C SER A 172 -15.61 7.33 -0.64
N PHE A 173 -14.76 7.70 -1.59
CA PHE A 173 -14.04 8.95 -1.53
C PHE A 173 -13.80 9.55 -2.92
N THR A 174 -13.75 10.87 -2.98
CA THR A 174 -13.42 11.63 -4.19
C THR A 174 -12.31 12.62 -3.87
N LEU A 175 -11.45 12.88 -4.84
CA LEU A 175 -10.43 13.91 -4.78
C LEU A 175 -10.79 15.05 -5.72
N THR A 176 -10.50 16.27 -5.27
CA THR A 176 -10.60 17.48 -6.07
C THR A 176 -9.31 18.27 -5.91
N ALA A 177 -8.87 18.96 -6.96
CA ALA A 177 -7.75 19.89 -6.90
C ALA A 177 -8.28 21.32 -6.87
N PRO A 178 -8.59 21.90 -5.69
CA PRO A 178 -9.07 23.28 -5.61
C PRO A 178 -7.93 24.25 -5.94
N GLY A 179 -8.07 25.04 -7.01
CA GLY A 179 -7.09 26.07 -7.39
C GLY A 179 -5.79 25.50 -7.99
N GLN A 180 -4.64 26.10 -7.63
CA GLN A 180 -3.31 25.60 -7.99
C GLN A 180 -2.78 24.71 -6.84
N PRO A 181 -2.83 23.36 -6.96
CA PRO A 181 -2.28 22.47 -5.93
C PRO A 181 -0.79 22.70 -5.76
N ALA A 182 -0.26 22.36 -4.58
CA ALA A 182 1.17 22.51 -4.32
C ALA A 182 1.98 21.69 -5.33
N ALA A 183 3.07 22.27 -5.86
CA ALA A 183 3.93 21.54 -6.78
C ALA A 183 4.45 20.28 -6.07
N PRO A 184 4.24 19.07 -6.64
CA PRO A 184 4.65 17.82 -6.01
C PRO A 184 6.13 17.82 -5.56
N ARG A 185 6.99 18.53 -6.30
CA ARG A 185 8.42 18.69 -6.01
C ARG A 185 8.68 19.33 -4.65
N ASP A 186 7.97 20.40 -4.31
CA ASP A 186 8.12 21.12 -3.04
C ASP A 186 7.68 20.28 -1.83
N ARG A 187 6.99 19.17 -2.11
CA ARG A 187 6.47 18.25 -1.11
C ARG A 187 7.32 17.00 -0.91
N ILE A 188 8.37 16.80 -1.70
CA ILE A 188 9.27 15.65 -1.62
C ILE A 188 10.00 15.59 -0.27
N VAL A 189 10.71 16.65 0.13
CA VAL A 189 11.47 16.65 1.40
C VAL A 189 10.55 16.49 2.62
N PRO A 190 9.41 17.21 2.72
CA PRO A 190 8.42 16.94 3.76
C PRO A 190 7.93 15.49 3.79
N ALA A 191 7.66 14.90 2.62
CA ALA A 191 7.20 13.51 2.51
C ALA A 191 8.21 12.48 3.03
N ILE A 192 9.45 12.61 2.57
CA ILE A 192 10.55 11.71 2.94
C ILE A 192 10.81 11.81 4.44
N THR A 193 10.91 13.03 4.96
CA THR A 193 11.30 13.24 6.35
C THR A 193 10.17 12.85 7.32
N ALA A 194 8.90 13.07 6.95
CA ALA A 194 7.76 12.57 7.73
C ALA A 194 7.71 11.03 7.77
N CYS A 195 7.98 10.37 6.63
CA CYS A 195 8.08 8.92 6.56
C CYS A 195 9.24 8.39 7.43
N ALA A 196 10.42 9.00 7.31
CA ALA A 196 11.60 8.65 8.11
C ALA A 196 11.35 8.81 9.61
N ASP A 197 10.75 9.91 10.04
CA ASP A 197 10.45 10.16 11.46
C ASP A 197 9.50 9.11 12.03
N ALA A 198 8.41 8.79 11.32
CA ALA A 198 7.45 7.77 11.74
C ALA A 198 8.08 6.37 11.80
N PHE A 199 9.00 6.06 10.88
CA PHE A 199 9.70 4.78 10.82
C PHE A 199 10.76 4.61 11.92
N LEU A 200 11.43 5.71 12.30
CA LEU A 200 12.46 5.76 13.34
C LEU A 200 11.87 5.85 14.75
N HIS A 201 10.71 6.49 14.92
CA HIS A 201 10.07 6.70 16.21
C HIS A 201 8.69 6.03 16.31
N PRO A 202 8.60 4.70 16.07
CA PRO A 202 7.32 4.01 16.11
C PRO A 202 6.75 3.98 17.54
N PRO A 203 5.41 4.11 17.70
CA PRO A 203 4.78 4.13 19.02
C PRO A 203 4.84 2.79 19.77
N ILE A 204 5.05 1.68 19.04
CA ILE A 204 5.19 0.33 19.60
C ILE A 204 6.32 -0.43 18.90
N ALA A 205 6.88 -1.42 19.58
CA ALA A 205 8.00 -2.22 19.07
C ALA A 205 7.66 -3.09 17.84
N ASN A 206 6.38 -3.23 17.50
CA ASN A 206 5.92 -3.99 16.35
C ASN A 206 6.05 -3.23 15.02
N LEU A 207 6.34 -1.92 15.07
CA LEU A 207 6.33 -1.04 13.89
C LEU A 207 7.73 -0.56 13.50
N GLY A 208 7.87 -0.14 12.24
CA GLY A 208 9.10 0.42 11.68
C GLY A 208 10.29 -0.51 11.82
N HIS A 209 11.50 0.03 11.93
CA HIS A 209 12.73 -0.75 12.05
C HIS A 209 12.74 -1.68 13.30
N ARG A 210 12.08 -1.27 14.39
CA ARG A 210 11.94 -2.09 15.61
C ARG A 210 11.07 -3.32 15.36
N GLY A 211 10.02 -3.16 14.56
CA GLY A 211 9.19 -4.25 14.10
C GLY A 211 9.98 -5.26 13.28
N ILE A 212 10.83 -4.80 12.36
CA ILE A 212 11.65 -5.68 11.53
C ILE A 212 12.61 -6.47 12.43
N ALA A 213 13.27 -5.81 13.38
CA ALA A 213 14.14 -6.48 14.35
C ALA A 213 13.37 -7.49 15.22
N LYS A 214 12.10 -7.22 15.55
CA LYS A 214 11.22 -8.16 16.25
C LYS A 214 10.87 -9.36 15.37
N ALA A 215 10.55 -9.14 14.09
CA ALA A 215 10.31 -10.21 13.13
C ALA A 215 11.53 -11.11 13.00
N GLY A 216 12.74 -10.55 12.90
CA GLY A 216 13.99 -11.32 12.82
C GLY A 216 14.21 -12.28 14.00
N LYS A 217 13.69 -11.96 15.18
CA LYS A 217 13.75 -12.84 16.37
C LYS A 217 12.68 -13.93 16.38
N LEU A 218 11.54 -13.70 15.74
CA LEU A 218 10.35 -14.56 15.83
C LEU A 218 10.18 -15.48 14.63
N VAL A 219 10.63 -15.06 13.44
CA VAL A 219 10.61 -15.85 12.21
C VAL A 219 11.27 -17.23 12.36
N PRO A 220 12.41 -17.40 13.09
CA PRO A 220 12.99 -18.73 13.35
C PRO A 220 12.04 -19.73 14.03
N GLY A 221 10.98 -19.27 14.69
CA GLY A 221 9.97 -20.11 15.33
C GLY A 221 8.74 -20.41 14.48
N TRP A 222 8.64 -19.90 13.25
CA TRP A 222 7.40 -19.94 12.47
C TRP A 222 6.93 -21.34 12.07
N LEU A 223 7.84 -22.29 11.84
CA LEU A 223 7.45 -23.69 11.58
C LEU A 223 6.63 -24.30 12.72
N ARG A 224 6.88 -23.88 13.96
CA ARG A 224 6.13 -24.33 15.15
C ARG A 224 4.90 -23.47 15.47
N ARG A 225 4.69 -22.38 14.73
CA ARG A 225 3.60 -21.42 14.98
C ARG A 225 2.32 -21.77 14.23
N THR A 226 2.36 -22.65 13.24
CA THR A 226 1.21 -23.08 12.44
C THR A 226 1.14 -24.60 12.34
N ASP A 227 -0.08 -25.11 12.19
CA ASP A 227 -0.36 -26.51 11.89
C ASP A 227 -0.24 -26.84 10.39
N ALA A 228 -0.08 -25.83 9.52
CA ALA A 228 -0.01 -25.98 8.07
C ALA A 228 1.16 -25.18 7.43
N PRO A 229 2.42 -25.46 7.82
CA PRO A 229 3.57 -24.67 7.38
C PRO A 229 3.79 -24.67 5.85
N GLN A 230 3.50 -25.78 5.17
CA GLN A 230 3.59 -25.90 3.71
C GLN A 230 2.61 -24.98 2.96
N ARG A 231 1.56 -24.50 3.64
CA ARG A 231 0.60 -23.53 3.11
C ARG A 231 0.96 -22.11 3.54
N ASP A 232 1.15 -21.91 4.84
CA ASP A 232 1.19 -20.57 5.44
C ASP A 232 2.49 -19.82 5.15
N LEU A 233 3.63 -20.52 5.15
CA LEU A 233 4.93 -19.89 4.87
C LEU A 233 5.04 -19.45 3.41
N PRO A 234 4.75 -20.30 2.39
CA PRO A 234 4.76 -19.86 1.00
C PRO A 234 3.72 -18.78 0.73
N GLN A 235 2.56 -18.82 1.41
CA GLN A 235 1.57 -17.75 1.33
C GLN A 235 2.10 -16.43 1.89
N ALA A 236 2.78 -16.44 3.04
CA ALA A 236 3.41 -15.24 3.61
C ALA A 236 4.48 -14.67 2.68
N ALA A 237 5.37 -15.51 2.15
CA ALA A 237 6.39 -15.11 1.17
C ALA A 237 5.75 -14.51 -0.10
N ARG A 238 4.68 -15.13 -0.62
CA ARG A 238 3.94 -14.61 -1.77
C ARG A 238 3.32 -13.25 -1.49
N LEU A 239 2.82 -12.97 -0.28
CA LEU A 239 2.28 -11.66 0.09
C LEU A 239 3.35 -10.58 0.22
N MET A 240 4.61 -10.95 0.42
CA MET A 240 5.73 -10.00 0.43
C MET A 240 6.10 -9.56 -0.97
N GLU A 241 6.10 -10.48 -1.94
CA GLU A 241 6.50 -10.23 -3.32
C GLU A 241 5.35 -9.82 -4.25
N LYS A 242 4.13 -10.30 -3.97
CA LYS A 242 2.93 -10.07 -4.77
C LYS A 242 1.84 -9.41 -3.91
N ALA A 243 0.58 -9.47 -4.35
CA ALA A 243 -0.56 -8.86 -3.65
C ALA A 243 -0.46 -7.32 -3.54
N GLY A 244 0.07 -6.72 -4.60
CA GLY A 244 0.17 -5.27 -4.74
C GLY A 244 1.18 -4.60 -3.83
N THR A 245 2.25 -5.32 -3.46
CA THR A 245 3.43 -4.71 -2.81
C THR A 245 4.42 -4.11 -3.81
N GLY A 246 4.34 -4.51 -5.08
CA GLY A 246 5.36 -4.23 -6.09
C GLY A 246 6.70 -4.94 -5.84
N GLY A 247 6.69 -6.01 -5.04
CA GLY A 247 7.89 -6.75 -4.65
C GLY A 247 8.57 -6.21 -3.40
N ALA A 248 9.39 -7.05 -2.76
CA ALA A 248 10.20 -6.70 -1.60
C ALA A 248 9.42 -5.98 -0.48
N LEU A 249 8.16 -6.35 -0.25
CA LEU A 249 7.29 -5.78 0.77
C LEU A 249 7.26 -4.23 0.72
N PHE A 250 7.02 -3.67 -0.48
CA PHE A 250 6.97 -2.23 -0.83
C PHE A 250 8.32 -1.51 -0.95
N ARG A 251 9.46 -2.18 -0.75
CA ARG A 251 10.78 -1.52 -0.83
C ARG A 251 11.16 -1.14 -2.25
N ASN A 252 10.70 -1.88 -3.27
CA ASN A 252 10.88 -1.49 -4.67
C ASN A 252 10.22 -0.13 -4.97
N LEU A 253 8.94 0.02 -4.62
CA LEU A 253 8.21 1.28 -4.81
C LEU A 253 8.88 2.46 -4.08
N TYR A 254 9.35 2.25 -2.85
CA TYR A 254 10.04 3.32 -2.13
C TYR A 254 11.44 3.63 -2.69
N ARG A 255 12.20 2.62 -3.12
CA ARG A 255 13.48 2.79 -3.82
C ARG A 255 13.26 3.63 -5.09
N ASP A 256 12.29 3.27 -5.91
CA ASP A 256 12.02 3.92 -7.20
C ASP A 256 11.56 5.37 -6.97
N PHE A 257 10.78 5.62 -5.92
CA PHE A 257 10.44 6.98 -5.49
C PHE A 257 11.69 7.80 -5.15
N LEU A 258 12.62 7.26 -4.36
CA LEU A 258 13.86 7.96 -4.02
C LEU A 258 14.76 8.18 -5.25
N ALA A 259 14.73 7.26 -6.22
CA ALA A 259 15.43 7.40 -7.49
C ALA A 259 14.85 8.59 -8.31
N GLU A 260 13.53 8.65 -8.48
CA GLU A 260 12.87 9.79 -9.13
C GLU A 260 13.16 11.11 -8.40
N CYS A 261 13.18 11.10 -7.07
CA CYS A 261 13.52 12.30 -6.28
C CYS A 261 14.96 12.79 -6.55
N ALA A 262 15.89 11.87 -6.80
CA ALA A 262 17.30 12.20 -7.02
C ALA A 262 17.56 12.90 -8.37
N GLU A 263 16.60 12.84 -9.30
CA GLU A 263 16.64 13.64 -10.54
C GLU A 263 16.42 15.14 -10.26
N TRP A 264 15.76 15.47 -9.15
CA TRP A 264 15.40 16.84 -8.78
C TRP A 264 16.19 17.40 -7.60
N LEU A 265 16.68 16.53 -6.71
CA LEU A 265 17.35 16.89 -5.47
C LEU A 265 18.78 16.33 -5.44
N ASP A 266 19.77 17.22 -5.57
CA ASP A 266 21.17 16.85 -5.36
C ASP A 266 21.50 16.81 -3.85
N SER A 267 21.23 15.67 -3.22
CA SER A 267 21.55 15.43 -1.82
C SER A 267 22.30 14.12 -1.61
N GLY A 268 23.42 14.18 -0.89
CA GLY A 268 24.16 13.00 -0.46
C GLY A 268 23.35 12.12 0.51
N HIS A 269 22.48 12.72 1.31
CA HIS A 269 21.57 12.01 2.19
C HIS A 269 20.50 11.25 1.41
N LEU A 270 19.93 11.86 0.37
CA LEU A 270 18.98 11.20 -0.53
C LEU A 270 19.62 10.02 -1.25
N ARG A 271 20.80 10.21 -1.86
CA ARG A 271 21.56 9.13 -2.53
C ARG A 271 21.89 7.99 -1.58
N THR A 272 22.25 8.30 -0.34
CA THR A 272 22.51 7.29 0.69
C THR A 272 21.26 6.48 1.01
N GLY A 273 20.12 7.16 1.23
CA GLY A 273 18.84 6.49 1.46
C GLY A 273 18.42 5.60 0.29
N HIS A 274 18.52 6.11 -0.95
CA HIS A 274 18.23 5.35 -2.16
C HIS A 274 19.07 4.07 -2.26
N ARG A 275 20.40 4.17 -2.11
CA ARG A 275 21.31 3.02 -2.16
C ARG A 275 20.95 1.97 -1.10
N LEU A 276 20.71 2.40 0.15
CA LEU A 276 20.38 1.48 1.24
C LEU A 276 19.00 0.84 1.06
N TYR A 277 18.02 1.53 0.46
CA TYR A 277 16.74 0.91 0.11
C TYR A 277 16.82 -0.04 -1.08
N ALA A 278 17.74 0.19 -2.02
CA ALA A 278 18.03 -0.79 -3.07
C ALA A 278 18.63 -2.08 -2.48
N GLU A 279 19.55 -1.96 -1.52
CA GLU A 279 20.09 -3.09 -0.77
C GLU A 279 19.01 -3.80 0.06
N ALA A 280 18.20 -3.04 0.81
CA ALA A 280 17.11 -3.61 1.61
C ALA A 280 16.07 -4.34 0.73
N ALA A 281 15.76 -3.81 -0.46
CA ALA A 281 14.82 -4.45 -1.37
C ALA A 281 15.30 -5.85 -1.80
N ALA A 282 16.58 -6.00 -2.16
CA ALA A 282 17.15 -7.30 -2.50
C ALA A 282 17.10 -8.29 -1.32
N LEU A 283 17.43 -7.82 -0.11
CA LEU A 283 17.38 -8.64 1.10
C LEU A 283 15.95 -9.05 1.47
N TRP A 284 14.95 -8.19 1.25
CA TRP A 284 13.54 -8.56 1.47
C TRP A 284 13.08 -9.69 0.53
N THR A 285 13.54 -9.68 -0.73
CA THR A 285 13.29 -10.77 -1.66
C THR A 285 14.00 -12.06 -1.23
N GLU A 286 15.23 -11.97 -0.69
CA GLU A 286 15.90 -13.12 -0.08
C GLU A 286 15.12 -13.68 1.11
N VAL A 287 14.62 -12.83 2.01
CA VAL A 287 13.77 -13.26 3.14
C VAL A 287 12.53 -13.99 2.64
N ALA A 288 11.85 -13.47 1.61
CA ALA A 288 10.68 -14.12 1.03
C ALA A 288 11.04 -15.51 0.47
N ALA A 289 12.16 -15.63 -0.25
CA ALA A 289 12.62 -16.91 -0.80
C ALA A 289 12.93 -17.93 0.30
N LEU A 290 13.65 -17.52 1.35
CA LEU A 290 13.96 -18.39 2.50
C LEU A 290 12.72 -18.85 3.26
N ILE A 291 11.72 -17.97 3.41
CA ILE A 291 10.45 -18.34 4.05
C ILE A 291 9.68 -19.35 3.18
N ALA A 292 9.63 -19.15 1.86
CA ALA A 292 8.99 -20.10 0.96
C ALA A 292 9.69 -21.47 1.00
N GLU A 293 11.02 -21.49 0.89
CA GLU A 293 11.84 -22.70 0.96
C GLU A 293 11.65 -23.45 2.29
N ALA A 294 11.59 -22.74 3.42
CA ALA A 294 11.29 -23.34 4.72
C ALA A 294 9.90 -24.01 4.75
N GLY A 295 8.91 -23.41 4.10
CA GLY A 295 7.57 -23.98 3.99
C GLY A 295 7.55 -25.25 3.15
N GLU A 296 8.28 -25.26 2.03
CA GLU A 296 8.33 -26.38 1.09
C GLU A 296 9.15 -27.57 1.63
N SER A 297 10.28 -27.29 2.27
CA SER A 297 11.22 -28.31 2.76
C SER A 297 10.98 -28.74 4.20
N GLY A 298 10.38 -27.87 5.02
CA GLY A 298 10.34 -28.03 6.48
C GLY A 298 11.67 -27.75 7.19
N ASP A 299 12.67 -27.19 6.50
CA ASP A 299 13.98 -26.89 7.08
C ASP A 299 13.95 -25.62 7.96
N GLU A 300 14.13 -25.80 9.27
CA GLU A 300 14.22 -24.70 10.24
C GLU A 300 15.42 -23.77 9.97
N GLN A 301 16.50 -24.26 9.35
CA GLN A 301 17.68 -23.42 9.07
C GLN A 301 17.38 -22.29 8.09
N CYS A 302 16.45 -22.51 7.14
CA CYS A 302 15.97 -21.46 6.24
C CYS A 302 15.34 -20.29 7.02
N LEU A 303 14.56 -20.57 8.07
CA LEU A 303 13.98 -19.53 8.92
C LEU A 303 15.00 -18.86 9.86
N VAL A 304 16.02 -19.59 10.32
CA VAL A 304 17.14 -19.02 11.09
C VAL A 304 17.91 -18.01 10.23
N ARG A 305 18.18 -18.36 8.96
CA ARG A 305 18.79 -17.47 7.98
C ARG A 305 17.90 -16.26 7.70
N ALA A 306 16.60 -16.47 7.45
CA ALA A 306 15.65 -15.37 7.24
C ALA A 306 15.61 -14.41 8.42
N GLY A 307 15.65 -14.92 9.65
CA GLY A 307 15.72 -14.11 10.88
C GLY A 307 17.00 -13.27 10.98
N SER A 308 18.14 -13.81 10.53
CA SER A 308 19.42 -13.10 10.46
C SER A 308 19.36 -11.98 9.42
N VAL A 309 18.88 -12.27 8.21
CA VAL A 309 18.72 -11.27 7.14
C VAL A 309 17.76 -10.15 7.56
N LEU A 310 16.65 -10.46 8.23
CA LEU A 310 15.74 -9.45 8.80
C LEU A 310 16.43 -8.54 9.83
N SER A 311 17.36 -9.08 10.61
CA SER A 311 18.14 -8.28 11.57
C SER A 311 19.07 -7.29 10.85
N ASP A 312 19.65 -7.68 9.71
CA ASP A 312 20.42 -6.79 8.85
C ASP A 312 19.55 -5.74 8.17
N ILE A 313 18.41 -6.13 7.62
CA ILE A 313 17.41 -5.19 7.05
C ILE A 313 17.01 -4.15 8.10
N ALA A 314 16.75 -4.56 9.35
CA ALA A 314 16.37 -3.63 10.41
C ALA A 314 17.45 -2.56 10.68
N ARG A 315 18.74 -2.93 10.57
CA ARG A 315 19.87 -2.00 10.67
C ARG A 315 19.96 -1.10 9.44
N ILE A 316 19.93 -1.69 8.25
CA ILE A 316 20.03 -0.98 6.96
C ILE A 316 18.92 0.06 6.82
N GLU A 317 17.66 -0.32 7.04
CA GLU A 317 16.52 0.60 6.90
C GLU A 317 16.53 1.68 7.98
N ARG A 318 16.99 1.37 9.20
CA ARG A 318 17.18 2.40 10.24
C ARG A 318 18.23 3.43 9.80
N ASP A 319 19.35 2.98 9.24
CA ASP A 319 20.42 3.87 8.80
C ASP A 319 20.02 4.65 7.54
N ALA A 320 19.25 4.04 6.63
CA ALA A 320 18.63 4.72 5.49
C ALA A 320 17.69 5.83 5.94
N MET A 321 16.76 5.53 6.85
CA MET A 321 15.83 6.54 7.37
C MET A 321 16.54 7.64 8.17
N ARG A 322 17.64 7.34 8.87
CA ARG A 322 18.48 8.36 9.53
C ARG A 322 19.18 9.29 8.55
N ALA A 323 19.58 8.80 7.38
CA ALA A 323 20.09 9.65 6.32
C ALA A 323 18.96 10.53 5.76
N LEU A 324 17.83 9.91 5.41
CA LEU A 324 16.68 10.60 4.83
C LEU A 324 16.05 11.66 5.75
N SER A 325 16.05 11.46 7.07
CA SER A 325 15.54 12.47 8.01
C SER A 325 16.37 13.76 8.03
N ARG A 326 17.64 13.71 7.62
CA ARG A 326 18.54 14.87 7.58
C ARG A 326 18.29 15.81 6.39
N LEU A 327 17.46 15.40 5.43
CA LEU A 327 17.04 16.29 4.34
C LEU A 327 16.35 17.57 4.84
N ARG A 328 15.76 17.55 6.05
CA ARG A 328 15.21 18.78 6.68
C ARG A 328 16.24 19.88 6.88
N GLY A 329 17.51 19.52 7.12
CA GLY A 329 18.59 20.48 7.34
C GLY A 329 19.18 21.03 6.04
N GLU A 330 18.84 20.45 4.89
CA GLU A 330 19.34 20.84 3.56
C GLU A 330 18.30 21.60 2.74
N ALA A 331 17.01 21.57 3.15
CA ALA A 331 15.99 22.37 2.51
C ALA A 331 16.28 23.86 2.76
N PRO A 332 16.27 24.74 1.74
CA PRO A 332 16.32 26.17 1.98
C PRO A 332 15.15 26.54 2.91
N ALA A 333 15.42 27.41 3.90
CA ALA A 333 14.36 28.01 4.69
C ALA A 333 13.35 28.63 3.71
N GLY A 334 12.08 28.21 3.85
CA GLY A 334 11.04 28.35 2.83
C GLY A 334 10.76 29.77 2.35
#